data_AF-A0A956T0I2-F1
#
_entry.id   AF-A0A956T0I2-F1
#
_cell.length_a   1.000
_cell.length_b   1.000
_cell.length_c   1.000
_cell.angle_alpha   90.00
_cell.angle_beta   90.00
_cell.angle_gamma   90.00
#
_symmetry.space_group_name_H-M   'P 1'
#
loop_
_entity.id
_entity.type
_entity.pdbx_description
1 polymer ?
#
loop_
_entity_poly.entity_id
_entity_poly.type
_entity_poly.pdbx_seq_one_letter_code
_entity_poly.pdbx_strand_id
1 'polypeptide(L)'
;MSELPENVHLFERDGRQIYIVGTAHVSQKSAELVESVVKELKPDSVAVELCEPRYRALKNPEQWKKTDIVQVIKQGKSYLLLAQLILSGFQKRIGKKLGVQPGLEMLKAIEAAEEIGAKTVLADREVSITLKRTWGGLGFFGGIKLMATLLAEGFAPSEELDEEEIERLKTADVLEEAMREFAEALPTVRESLIDERDKYLASKINSAPGERVVAVVGAGHVPGITRYLDEKIDLAPLETVPPPSVWGKILKWGIPLAILALMIYGAM
;
A
#
# COMPACT_ATOMS: atom_id res chain seq x y z
N MET A 1 -8.82 -5.75 -29.53
CA MET A 1 -9.94 -5.10 -28.82
C MET A 1 -10.36 -3.89 -29.62
N SER A 2 -11.65 -3.77 -29.98
CA SER A 2 -12.16 -2.60 -30.72
C SER A 2 -12.43 -1.39 -29.82
N GLU A 3 -12.62 -1.61 -28.52
CA GLU A 3 -12.69 -0.60 -27.46
C GLU A 3 -12.03 -1.13 -26.18
N LEU A 4 -11.41 -0.25 -25.40
CA LEU A 4 -10.83 -0.59 -24.10
C LEU A 4 -11.94 -0.55 -23.02
N PRO A 5 -11.93 -1.49 -22.05
CA PRO A 5 -12.83 -1.42 -20.90
C PRO A 5 -12.64 -0.11 -20.13
N GLU A 6 -13.69 0.38 -19.48
CA GLU A 6 -13.70 1.67 -18.76
C GLU A 6 -12.55 1.83 -17.75
N ASN A 7 -12.16 0.74 -17.09
CA ASN A 7 -11.09 0.70 -16.09
C ASN A 7 -9.68 0.54 -16.69
N VAL A 8 -9.53 0.65 -18.01
CA VAL A 8 -8.26 0.47 -18.72
C VAL A 8 -7.90 1.75 -19.46
N HIS A 9 -6.81 2.39 -19.04
CA HIS A 9 -6.33 3.65 -19.58
C HIS A 9 -5.08 3.42 -20.41
N LEU A 10 -5.07 3.88 -21.68
CA LEU A 10 -3.92 3.78 -22.57
C LEU A 10 -3.15 5.10 -22.63
N PHE A 11 -1.83 5.00 -22.48
CA PHE A 11 -0.87 6.08 -22.67
C PHE A 11 0.17 5.68 -23.71
N GLU A 12 0.39 6.53 -24.71
CA GLU A 12 1.41 6.31 -25.74
C GLU A 12 2.60 7.26 -25.51
N ARG A 13 3.81 6.72 -25.35
CA ARG A 13 5.03 7.47 -25.00
C ARG A 13 6.26 6.88 -25.65
N ASP A 14 7.02 7.71 -26.38
CA ASP A 14 8.28 7.31 -27.02
C ASP A 14 8.19 6.01 -27.84
N GLY A 15 7.06 5.80 -28.53
CA GLY A 15 6.77 4.58 -29.29
C GLY A 15 6.29 3.39 -28.45
N ARG A 16 6.08 3.59 -27.15
CA ARG A 16 5.63 2.58 -26.18
C ARG A 16 4.16 2.77 -25.82
N GLN A 17 3.46 1.69 -25.53
CA GLN A 17 2.08 1.65 -25.10
C GLN A 17 2.02 1.18 -23.64
N ILE A 18 1.52 2.04 -22.76
CA ILE A 18 1.34 1.74 -21.33
C ILE A 18 -0.15 1.68 -21.06
N TYR A 19 -0.64 0.50 -20.69
CA TYR A 19 -2.02 0.26 -20.29
C TYR A 19 -2.08 0.23 -18.76
N ILE A 20 -2.86 1.10 -18.13
CA ILE A 20 -3.08 1.11 -16.69
C ILE A 20 -4.46 0.52 -16.42
N VAL A 21 -4.51 -0.60 -15.71
CA VAL A 21 -5.73 -1.29 -15.29
C VAL A 21 -6.02 -0.94 -13.83
N GLY A 22 -7.06 -0.15 -13.60
CA GLY A 22 -7.57 0.16 -12.27
C GLY A 22 -8.37 -0.99 -11.69
N THR A 23 -8.06 -1.40 -10.47
CA THR A 23 -8.67 -2.56 -9.81
C THR A 23 -9.26 -2.22 -8.44
N ALA A 24 -10.31 -2.95 -8.05
CA ALA A 24 -10.79 -2.98 -6.68
C ALA A 24 -10.24 -4.23 -5.99
N HIS A 25 -9.44 -4.07 -4.92
CA HIS A 25 -8.59 -5.11 -4.29
C HIS A 25 -9.30 -6.33 -3.67
N VAL A 26 -10.61 -6.45 -3.86
CA VAL A 26 -11.47 -7.55 -3.38
C VAL A 26 -12.53 -7.93 -4.42
N SER A 27 -12.25 -7.71 -5.70
CA SER A 27 -13.19 -7.92 -6.80
C SER A 27 -12.77 -9.07 -7.72
N GLN A 28 -13.57 -10.13 -7.76
CA GLN A 28 -13.42 -11.22 -8.71
C GLN A 28 -13.49 -10.70 -10.16
N LYS A 29 -14.36 -9.73 -10.44
CA LYS A 29 -14.49 -9.09 -11.76
C LYS A 29 -13.19 -8.36 -12.16
N SER A 30 -12.52 -7.71 -11.21
CA SER A 30 -11.23 -7.06 -11.48
C SER A 30 -10.14 -8.09 -11.81
N ALA A 31 -10.14 -9.24 -11.13
CA ALA A 31 -9.20 -10.31 -11.40
C ALA A 31 -9.38 -10.92 -12.82
N GLU A 32 -10.64 -11.14 -13.22
CA GLU A 32 -10.98 -11.63 -14.56
C GLU A 32 -10.63 -10.62 -15.66
N LEU A 33 -10.92 -9.34 -15.44
CA LEU A 33 -10.54 -8.25 -16.35
C LEU A 33 -9.02 -8.17 -16.53
N VAL A 34 -8.26 -8.27 -15.45
CA VAL A 34 -6.81 -8.22 -15.49
C VAL A 34 -6.26 -9.39 -16.32
N GLU A 35 -6.76 -10.61 -16.07
CA GLU A 35 -6.34 -11.79 -16.81
C GLU A 35 -6.64 -11.66 -18.31
N SER A 36 -7.83 -11.20 -18.69
CA SER A 36 -8.21 -11.02 -20.10
C SER A 36 -7.35 -9.96 -20.78
N VAL A 37 -7.16 -8.80 -20.15
CA VAL A 37 -6.33 -7.70 -20.70
C VAL A 37 -4.90 -8.17 -20.94
N VAL A 38 -4.28 -8.86 -19.97
CA VAL A 38 -2.90 -9.35 -20.12
C VAL A 38 -2.81 -10.38 -21.26
N LYS A 39 -3.74 -11.33 -21.33
CA LYS A 39 -3.74 -12.38 -22.36
C LYS A 39 -4.03 -11.86 -23.77
N GLU A 40 -4.89 -10.86 -23.90
CA GLU A 40 -5.24 -10.26 -25.19
C GLU A 40 -4.15 -9.31 -25.71
N LEU A 41 -3.62 -8.44 -24.84
CA LEU A 41 -2.62 -7.45 -25.24
C LEU A 41 -1.23 -8.06 -25.43
N LYS A 42 -0.93 -9.18 -24.76
CA LYS A 42 0.37 -9.85 -24.75
C LYS A 42 1.53 -8.85 -24.57
N PRO A 43 1.57 -8.12 -23.45
CA PRO A 43 2.60 -7.13 -23.20
C PRO A 43 3.99 -7.77 -23.03
N ASP A 44 5.02 -6.96 -23.21
CA ASP A 44 6.41 -7.33 -22.87
C ASP A 44 6.63 -7.38 -21.36
N SER A 45 5.94 -6.50 -20.62
CA SER A 45 5.99 -6.44 -19.16
C SER A 45 4.63 -6.25 -18.53
N VAL A 46 4.45 -6.88 -17.36
CA VAL A 46 3.33 -6.65 -16.47
C VAL A 46 3.84 -6.05 -15.16
N ALA A 47 3.53 -4.79 -14.92
CA ALA A 47 3.83 -4.09 -13.69
C ALA A 47 2.67 -4.27 -12.70
N VAL A 48 2.96 -4.59 -11.44
CA VAL A 48 1.94 -4.80 -10.41
C VAL A 48 2.21 -3.93 -9.19
N GLU A 49 1.15 -3.44 -8.54
CA GLU A 49 1.19 -2.69 -7.28
C GLU A 49 1.53 -3.60 -6.07
N LEU A 50 2.68 -4.27 -6.16
CA LEU A 50 3.23 -5.11 -5.11
C LEU A 50 4.71 -4.83 -4.95
N CYS A 51 5.17 -4.89 -3.71
CA CYS A 51 6.58 -4.97 -3.36
C CYS A 51 6.98 -6.41 -3.06
N GLU A 52 8.28 -6.69 -3.06
CA GLU A 52 8.83 -8.05 -2.88
C GLU A 52 8.30 -8.78 -1.62
N PRO A 53 8.24 -8.17 -0.41
CA PRO A 53 7.64 -8.81 0.74
C PRO A 53 6.16 -9.19 0.55
N ARG A 54 5.35 -8.31 -0.06
CA ARG A 54 3.92 -8.55 -0.30
C ARG A 54 3.72 -9.65 -1.35
N TYR A 55 4.52 -9.65 -2.42
CA TYR A 55 4.53 -10.70 -3.43
C TYR A 55 4.81 -12.08 -2.81
N ARG A 56 5.87 -12.19 -2.00
CA ARG A 56 6.22 -13.44 -1.31
C ARG A 56 5.10 -13.93 -0.39
N ALA A 57 4.47 -13.02 0.35
CA ALA A 57 3.37 -13.34 1.24
C ALA A 57 2.13 -13.86 0.47
N LEU A 58 1.85 -13.29 -0.71
CA LEU A 58 0.76 -13.74 -1.58
C LEU A 58 1.05 -15.10 -2.23
N LYS A 59 2.29 -15.34 -2.68
CA LYS A 59 2.69 -16.61 -3.32
C LYS A 59 2.79 -17.77 -2.31
N ASN A 60 3.19 -17.48 -1.07
CA ASN A 60 3.42 -18.48 -0.02
C ASN A 60 2.73 -18.12 1.30
N PRO A 61 1.39 -18.12 1.37
CA PRO A 61 0.65 -17.74 2.58
C PRO A 61 0.96 -18.66 3.78
N GLU A 62 1.29 -19.93 3.52
CA GLU A 62 1.59 -20.94 4.55
C GLU A 62 3.00 -20.84 5.15
N GLN A 63 3.92 -20.11 4.52
CA GLN A 63 5.30 -19.98 4.99
C GLN A 63 5.37 -19.33 6.37
N TRP A 64 4.44 -18.43 6.68
CA TRP A 64 4.38 -17.74 7.97
C TRP A 64 3.82 -18.57 9.12
N LYS A 65 2.94 -19.55 8.85
CA LYS A 65 2.45 -20.50 9.88
C LYS A 65 3.56 -21.35 10.47
N LYS A 66 4.72 -21.40 9.79
CA LYS A 66 5.93 -22.11 10.22
C LYS A 66 6.91 -21.21 11.00
N THR A 67 6.57 -19.94 11.21
CA THR A 67 7.44 -19.00 11.94
C THR A 67 7.33 -19.25 13.45
N ASP A 68 8.46 -19.52 14.09
CA ASP A 68 8.52 -19.69 15.54
C ASP A 68 8.30 -18.34 16.25
N ILE A 69 7.12 -18.19 16.86
CA ILE A 69 6.69 -17.00 17.60
C ILE A 69 7.69 -16.65 18.72
N VAL A 70 8.31 -17.66 19.35
CA VAL A 70 9.28 -17.46 20.42
C VAL A 70 10.56 -16.84 19.87
N GLN A 71 11.01 -17.22 18.68
CA GLN A 71 12.16 -16.59 18.03
C GLN A 71 11.86 -15.14 17.63
N VAL A 72 10.66 -14.85 17.13
CA VAL A 72 10.26 -13.48 16.74
C VAL A 72 10.31 -12.52 17.93
N ILE A 73 9.81 -12.97 19.09
CA ILE A 73 9.86 -12.18 20.33
C ILE A 73 11.30 -12.02 20.82
N LYS A 74 12.11 -13.09 20.82
CA LYS A 74 13.53 -13.04 21.23
C LYS A 74 14.39 -12.14 20.35
N GLN A 75 14.05 -12.01 19.07
CA GLN A 75 14.77 -11.13 18.13
C GLN A 75 14.31 -9.67 18.19
N GLY A 76 13.44 -9.29 19.13
CA GLY A 76 12.91 -7.93 19.23
C GLY A 76 11.97 -7.54 18.08
N LYS A 77 11.46 -8.53 17.33
CA LYS A 77 10.55 -8.34 16.20
C LYS A 77 9.08 -8.46 16.59
N SER A 78 8.75 -8.18 17.85
CA SER A 78 7.39 -8.26 18.39
C SER A 78 6.39 -7.36 17.65
N TYR A 79 6.85 -6.26 17.07
CA TYR A 79 6.04 -5.40 16.20
C TYR A 79 5.59 -6.10 14.90
N LEU A 80 6.38 -7.03 14.35
CA LEU A 80 5.98 -7.84 13.19
C LEU A 80 4.87 -8.82 13.57
N LEU A 81 4.94 -9.40 14.76
CA LEU A 81 3.89 -10.27 15.29
C LEU A 81 2.58 -9.48 15.51
N LEU A 82 2.65 -8.27 16.07
CA LEU A 82 1.49 -7.41 16.26
C LEU A 82 0.85 -6.99 14.94
N ALA A 83 1.65 -6.51 13.97
CA ALA A 83 1.18 -6.19 12.63
C ALA A 83 0.51 -7.40 11.95
N GLN A 84 1.06 -8.60 12.16
CA GLN A 84 0.49 -9.84 11.64
C GLN A 84 -0.84 -10.21 12.30
N LEU A 85 -1.00 -10.02 13.61
CA LEU A 85 -2.28 -10.28 14.29
C LEU A 85 -3.37 -9.32 13.82
N ILE A 86 -3.04 -8.05 13.60
CA ILE A 86 -3.93 -7.06 13.01
C ILE A 86 -4.30 -7.47 11.58
N LEU A 87 -3.31 -7.83 10.75
CA LEU A 87 -3.52 -8.26 9.37
C LEU A 87 -4.33 -9.55 9.28
N SER A 88 -4.06 -10.55 10.13
CA SER A 88 -4.83 -11.80 10.19
C SER A 88 -6.25 -11.57 10.70
N GLY A 89 -6.47 -10.65 11.65
CA GLY A 89 -7.80 -10.22 12.06
C GLY A 89 -8.58 -9.58 10.91
N PHE A 90 -7.93 -8.69 10.16
CA PHE A 90 -8.48 -8.04 8.97
C PHE A 90 -8.78 -9.04 7.85
N GLN A 91 -7.83 -9.92 7.52
CA GLN A 91 -7.98 -11.00 6.54
C GLN A 91 -9.10 -11.97 6.91
N LYS A 92 -9.26 -12.31 8.19
CA LYS A 92 -10.32 -13.22 8.66
C LYS A 92 -11.70 -12.56 8.61
N ARG A 93 -11.79 -11.24 8.80
CA ARG A 93 -13.02 -10.45 8.66
C ARG A 93 -13.42 -10.25 7.19
N ILE A 94 -12.47 -9.90 6.32
CA ILE A 94 -12.70 -9.62 4.89
C ILE A 94 -12.86 -10.92 4.08
N GLY A 95 -11.94 -11.87 4.23
CA GLY A 95 -11.92 -13.11 3.43
C GLY A 95 -13.09 -14.05 3.70
N LYS A 96 -13.62 -14.10 4.93
CA LYS A 96 -14.82 -14.90 5.24
C LYS A 96 -16.13 -14.26 4.77
N LYS A 97 -16.19 -12.92 4.69
CA LYS A 97 -17.44 -12.20 4.35
C LYS A 97 -17.56 -11.88 2.86
N LEU A 98 -16.44 -11.73 2.15
CA LEU A 98 -16.44 -11.35 0.72
C LEU A 98 -16.12 -12.52 -0.22
N GLY A 99 -15.60 -13.65 0.29
CA GLY A 99 -15.28 -14.84 -0.51
C GLY A 99 -14.10 -14.68 -1.49
N VAL A 100 -13.48 -13.50 -1.54
CA VAL A 100 -12.37 -13.17 -2.45
C VAL A 100 -11.10 -12.91 -1.64
N GLN A 101 -9.98 -13.47 -2.11
CA GLN A 101 -8.66 -13.24 -1.51
C GLN A 101 -8.18 -11.81 -1.84
N PRO A 102 -7.81 -10.98 -0.85
CA PRO A 102 -7.22 -9.68 -1.12
C PRO A 102 -5.94 -9.80 -1.94
N GLY A 103 -5.80 -9.00 -3.00
CA GLY A 103 -4.66 -9.08 -3.92
C GLY A 103 -4.77 -10.18 -4.98
N LEU A 104 -5.96 -10.79 -5.15
CA LEU A 104 -6.21 -11.79 -6.19
C LEU A 104 -5.95 -11.23 -7.59
N GLU A 105 -6.35 -9.98 -7.83
CA GLU A 105 -6.12 -9.28 -9.09
C GLU A 105 -4.63 -9.18 -9.43
N MET A 106 -3.78 -8.93 -8.43
CA MET A 106 -2.33 -8.85 -8.63
C MET A 106 -1.72 -10.24 -8.85
N LEU A 107 -2.22 -11.27 -8.17
CA LEU A 107 -1.81 -12.65 -8.41
C LEU A 107 -2.17 -13.08 -9.84
N LYS A 108 -3.39 -12.79 -10.30
CA LYS A 108 -3.84 -13.11 -11.65
C LYS A 108 -3.03 -12.38 -12.73
N ALA A 109 -2.64 -11.12 -12.49
CA ALA A 109 -1.73 -10.41 -13.36
C ALA A 109 -0.39 -11.15 -13.53
N ILE A 110 0.19 -11.62 -12.41
CA ILE A 110 1.48 -12.30 -12.39
C ILE A 110 1.37 -13.68 -13.05
N GLU A 111 0.33 -14.46 -12.73
CA GLU A 111 0.07 -15.77 -13.35
C GLU A 111 -0.08 -15.62 -14.87
N ALA A 112 -0.90 -14.67 -15.32
CA ALA A 112 -1.09 -14.40 -16.75
C ALA A 112 0.22 -13.94 -17.43
N ALA A 113 1.04 -13.13 -16.75
CA ALA A 113 2.35 -12.72 -17.26
C ALA A 113 3.31 -13.91 -17.41
N GLU A 114 3.37 -14.80 -16.41
CA GLU A 114 4.17 -16.02 -16.44
C GLU A 114 3.73 -16.95 -17.58
N GLU A 115 2.42 -17.10 -17.82
CA GLU A 115 1.86 -17.93 -18.90
C GLU A 115 2.26 -17.46 -20.30
N ILE A 116 2.31 -16.14 -20.53
CA ILE A 116 2.64 -15.56 -21.84
C ILE A 116 4.13 -15.25 -22.00
N GLY A 117 4.94 -15.47 -20.95
CA GLY A 117 6.38 -15.15 -20.93
C GLY A 117 6.70 -13.66 -20.82
N ALA A 118 5.75 -12.84 -20.34
CA ALA A 118 5.97 -11.42 -20.08
C ALA A 118 6.79 -11.22 -18.80
N LYS A 119 7.55 -10.13 -18.73
CA LYS A 119 8.35 -9.81 -17.55
C LYS A 119 7.49 -9.19 -16.45
N THR A 120 7.45 -9.83 -15.29
CA THR A 120 6.81 -9.26 -14.10
C THR A 120 7.68 -8.16 -13.47
N VAL A 121 7.09 -7.00 -13.20
CA VAL A 121 7.73 -5.87 -12.52
C VAL A 121 6.97 -5.56 -11.23
N LEU A 122 7.62 -5.72 -10.08
CA LEU A 122 7.11 -5.28 -8.79
C LEU A 122 7.28 -3.76 -8.69
N ALA A 123 6.19 -3.03 -8.87
CA ALA A 123 6.21 -1.59 -9.11
C ALA A 123 5.97 -0.75 -7.85
N ASP A 124 5.64 -1.36 -6.72
CA ASP A 124 5.32 -0.63 -5.49
C ASP A 124 6.51 -0.54 -4.52
N ARG A 125 6.49 0.50 -3.69
CA ARG A 125 7.46 0.72 -2.63
C ARG A 125 7.34 -0.35 -1.56
N GLU A 126 8.45 -0.67 -0.90
CA GLU A 126 8.40 -1.58 0.24
C GLU A 126 7.42 -1.07 1.32
N VAL A 127 6.42 -1.90 1.62
CA VAL A 127 5.37 -1.59 2.60
C VAL A 127 5.93 -1.18 3.97
N SER A 128 7.08 -1.73 4.39
CA SER A 128 7.70 -1.37 5.66
C SER A 128 8.21 0.07 5.69
N ILE A 129 8.73 0.58 4.56
CA ILE A 129 9.17 1.97 4.41
C ILE A 129 7.95 2.87 4.42
N THR A 130 6.93 2.54 3.63
CA THR A 130 5.66 3.28 3.58
C THR A 130 5.06 3.45 4.98
N LEU A 131 4.87 2.35 5.72
CA LEU A 131 4.30 2.39 7.08
C LEU A 131 5.16 3.20 8.06
N LYS A 132 6.49 3.09 8.00
CA LYS A 132 7.40 3.88 8.85
C LYS A 132 7.33 5.36 8.54
N ARG A 133 7.21 5.75 7.27
CA ARG A 133 7.06 7.14 6.85
C ARG A 133 5.71 7.71 7.31
N THR A 134 4.63 6.95 7.16
CA THR A 134 3.31 7.31 7.68
C THR A 134 3.35 7.54 9.20
N TRP A 135 3.94 6.60 9.95
CA TRP A 135 4.04 6.73 11.40
C TRP A 135 4.95 7.87 11.85
N GLY A 136 6.06 8.08 11.14
CA GLY A 136 6.99 9.18 11.38
C GLY A 136 6.36 10.55 11.13
N GLY A 137 5.50 10.66 10.12
CA GLY A 137 4.80 11.90 9.76
C GLY A 137 3.71 12.30 10.76
N LEU A 138 3.02 11.33 11.37
CA LEU A 138 1.98 11.58 12.38
C LEU A 138 2.51 12.20 13.69
N GLY A 139 3.81 12.04 13.97
CA GLY A 139 4.39 12.40 15.27
C GLY A 139 3.84 11.56 16.43
N PHE A 140 4.34 11.82 17.65
CA PHE A 140 4.02 11.01 18.82
C PHE A 140 2.51 11.03 19.16
N PHE A 141 1.91 12.22 19.21
CA PHE A 141 0.49 12.37 19.58
C PHE A 141 -0.45 11.91 18.47
N GLY A 142 -0.12 12.15 17.19
CA GLY A 142 -0.91 11.64 16.06
C GLY A 142 -0.91 10.11 16.00
N GLY A 143 0.25 9.48 16.27
CA GLY A 143 0.36 8.04 16.38
C GLY A 143 -0.49 7.46 17.51
N ILE A 144 -0.51 8.09 18.70
CA ILE A 144 -1.37 7.68 19.81
C ILE A 144 -2.85 7.82 19.44
N LYS A 145 -3.25 8.94 18.84
CA LYS A 145 -4.64 9.18 18.42
C LYS A 145 -5.11 8.13 17.41
N LEU A 146 -4.32 7.88 16.36
CA LEU A 146 -4.63 6.87 15.34
C LEU A 146 -4.74 5.48 15.97
N MET A 147 -3.81 5.11 16.85
CA MET A 147 -3.87 3.82 17.56
C MET A 147 -5.13 3.71 18.43
N ALA A 148 -5.50 4.77 19.16
CA ALA A 148 -6.72 4.78 19.96
C ALA A 148 -7.98 4.61 19.09
N THR A 149 -8.04 5.28 17.94
CA THR A 149 -9.14 5.13 16.96
C THR A 149 -9.23 3.71 16.43
N LEU A 150 -8.12 3.13 15.95
CA LEU A 150 -8.08 1.76 15.42
C LEU A 150 -8.45 0.71 16.49
N LEU A 151 -8.05 0.93 17.75
CA LEU A 151 -8.46 0.06 18.85
C LEU A 151 -9.95 0.22 19.16
N ALA A 152 -10.47 1.45 19.20
CA ALA A 152 -11.89 1.70 19.41
C ALA A 152 -12.76 1.02 18.36
N GLU A 153 -12.40 1.14 17.07
CA GLU A 153 -13.09 0.47 15.97
C GLU A 153 -12.85 -1.06 15.97
N GLY A 154 -11.65 -1.51 16.29
CA GLY A 154 -11.29 -2.93 16.31
C GLY A 154 -12.03 -3.72 17.40
N PHE A 155 -12.27 -3.08 18.56
CA PHE A 155 -13.01 -3.61 19.71
C PHE A 155 -14.48 -3.19 19.77
N ALA A 156 -14.95 -2.36 18.83
CA ALA A 156 -16.37 -2.10 18.68
C ALA A 156 -17.10 -3.43 18.44
N PRO A 157 -18.30 -3.63 19.03
CA PRO A 157 -19.15 -4.76 18.67
C PRO A 157 -19.31 -4.73 17.16
N SER A 158 -18.95 -5.82 16.47
CA SER A 158 -19.16 -5.88 15.03
C SER A 158 -20.67 -5.88 14.79
N GLU A 159 -21.21 -4.77 14.30
CA GLU A 159 -22.54 -4.79 13.71
C GLU A 159 -22.49 -5.79 12.54
N GLU A 160 -23.46 -6.69 12.50
CA GLU A 160 -23.62 -7.60 11.38
C GLU A 160 -24.04 -6.77 10.17
N LEU A 161 -23.06 -6.34 9.38
CA LEU A 161 -23.31 -5.72 8.08
C LEU A 161 -24.20 -6.66 7.26
N ASP A 162 -25.34 -6.15 6.80
CA ASP A 162 -26.24 -6.91 5.94
C ASP A 162 -25.62 -7.14 4.55
N GLU A 163 -26.21 -8.07 3.78
CA GLU A 163 -25.69 -8.42 2.45
C GLU A 163 -25.69 -7.24 1.47
N GLU A 164 -26.63 -6.30 1.63
CA GLU A 164 -26.77 -5.12 0.79
C GLU A 164 -25.68 -4.09 1.09
N GLU A 165 -25.33 -3.90 2.36
CA GLU A 165 -24.27 -3.04 2.86
C GLU A 165 -22.89 -3.60 2.50
N ILE A 166 -22.73 -4.93 2.54
CA ILE A 166 -21.54 -5.62 2.02
C ILE A 166 -21.39 -5.37 0.51
N GLU A 167 -22.48 -5.44 -0.26
CA GLU A 167 -22.43 -5.17 -1.71
C GLU A 167 -22.11 -3.71 -2.01
N ARG A 168 -22.65 -2.77 -1.23
CA ARG A 168 -22.27 -1.35 -1.30
C ARG A 168 -20.80 -1.12 -0.97
N LEU A 169 -20.22 -1.80 0.02
CA LEU A 169 -18.79 -1.69 0.32
C LEU A 169 -17.88 -2.30 -0.77
N LYS A 170 -18.41 -3.18 -1.63
CA LYS A 170 -17.69 -3.73 -2.79
C LYS A 170 -17.65 -2.78 -3.99
N THR A 171 -18.45 -1.72 -4.02
CA THR A 171 -18.37 -0.75 -5.11
C THR A 171 -17.13 0.12 -4.93
N ALA A 172 -16.41 0.35 -6.04
CA ALA A 172 -15.20 1.16 -6.04
C ALA A 172 -15.47 2.56 -5.46
N ASP A 173 -16.64 3.12 -5.76
CA ASP A 173 -17.04 4.47 -5.37
C ASP A 173 -17.14 4.67 -3.86
N VAL A 174 -17.71 3.72 -3.09
CA VAL A 174 -17.86 3.86 -1.63
C VAL A 174 -16.52 3.75 -0.92
N LEU A 175 -15.67 2.82 -1.36
CA LEU A 175 -14.33 2.68 -0.81
C LEU A 175 -13.47 3.90 -1.15
N GLU A 176 -13.60 4.43 -2.36
CA GLU A 176 -12.90 5.63 -2.82
C GLU A 176 -13.34 6.87 -2.02
N GLU A 177 -14.64 7.01 -1.74
CA GLU A 177 -15.17 8.11 -0.92
C GLU A 177 -14.67 8.04 0.53
N ALA A 178 -14.71 6.87 1.17
CA ALA A 178 -14.16 6.68 2.51
C ALA A 178 -12.65 6.94 2.58
N MET A 179 -11.89 6.50 1.56
CA MET A 179 -10.46 6.78 1.47
C MET A 179 -10.18 8.26 1.26
N ARG A 180 -11.03 8.97 0.53
CA ARG A 180 -10.93 10.41 0.33
C ARG A 180 -11.20 11.19 1.62
N GLU A 181 -12.25 10.86 2.35
CA GLU A 181 -12.54 11.48 3.66
C GLU A 181 -11.41 11.24 4.66
N PHE A 182 -10.88 10.01 4.72
CA PHE A 182 -9.74 9.68 5.55
C PHE A 182 -8.48 10.45 5.14
N ALA A 183 -8.24 10.60 3.84
CA ALA A 183 -7.11 11.35 3.29
C ALA A 183 -7.20 12.86 3.60
N GLU A 184 -8.40 13.44 3.62
CA GLU A 184 -8.63 14.84 4.01
C GLU A 184 -8.44 15.05 5.51
N ALA A 185 -8.86 14.08 6.35
CA ALA A 185 -8.71 14.15 7.79
C ALA A 185 -7.25 13.98 8.26
N LEU A 186 -6.43 13.24 7.52
CA LEU A 186 -5.05 12.91 7.85
C LEU A 186 -4.11 13.15 6.65
N PRO A 187 -3.81 14.42 6.31
CA PRO A 187 -3.05 14.77 5.10
C PRO A 187 -1.66 14.13 5.07
N THR A 188 -1.01 13.94 6.21
CA THR A 188 0.30 13.27 6.29
C THR A 188 0.21 11.77 6.00
N VAL A 189 -0.93 11.15 6.29
CA VAL A 189 -1.19 9.74 5.96
C VAL A 189 -1.44 9.60 4.47
N ARG A 190 -2.23 10.51 3.88
CA ARG A 190 -2.42 10.61 2.43
C ARG A 190 -1.08 10.75 1.70
N GLU A 191 -0.25 11.70 2.13
CA GLU A 191 1.03 11.99 1.48
C GLU A 191 1.89 10.71 1.37
N SER A 192 1.98 9.94 2.44
CA SER A 192 2.82 8.74 2.50
C SER A 192 2.20 7.47 1.91
N LEU A 193 0.88 7.25 2.09
CA LEU A 193 0.18 6.05 1.60
C LEU A 193 -0.30 6.17 0.15
N ILE A 194 -0.45 7.40 -0.36
CA ILE A 194 -1.00 7.67 -1.69
C ILE A 194 0.01 8.47 -2.51
N ASP A 195 0.21 9.75 -2.21
CA ASP A 195 0.91 10.67 -3.13
C ASP A 195 2.38 10.25 -3.40
N GLU A 196 3.11 9.80 -2.38
CA GLU A 196 4.47 9.25 -2.54
C GLU A 196 4.49 7.92 -3.29
N ARG A 197 3.45 7.09 -3.11
CA ARG A 197 3.33 5.79 -3.78
C ARG A 197 2.97 5.99 -5.25
N ASP A 198 2.12 6.95 -5.58
CA ASP A 198 1.81 7.30 -6.98
C ASP A 198 3.06 7.68 -7.76
N LYS A 199 3.92 8.50 -7.15
CA LYS A 199 5.22 8.89 -7.72
C LYS A 199 6.13 7.68 -7.96
N TYR A 200 6.19 6.79 -6.98
CA TYR A 200 6.99 5.58 -7.05
C TYR A 200 6.46 4.63 -8.14
N LEU A 201 5.15 4.37 -8.15
CA LEU A 201 4.45 3.55 -9.12
C LEU A 201 4.62 4.10 -10.53
N ALA A 202 4.37 5.39 -10.76
CA ALA A 202 4.54 6.05 -12.04
C ALA A 202 5.94 5.86 -12.61
N SER A 203 6.98 6.12 -11.80
CA SER A 203 8.37 5.92 -12.22
C SER A 203 8.68 4.46 -12.52
N LYS A 204 8.23 3.51 -11.68
CA LYS A 204 8.46 2.07 -11.88
C LYS A 204 7.74 1.54 -13.11
N ILE A 205 6.49 1.95 -13.35
CA ILE A 205 5.71 1.60 -14.54
C ILE A 205 6.38 2.14 -15.80
N ASN A 206 6.78 3.42 -15.79
CA ASN A 206 7.45 4.04 -16.94
C ASN A 206 8.79 3.36 -17.25
N SER A 207 9.54 2.95 -16.22
CA SER A 207 10.82 2.25 -16.36
C SER A 207 10.71 0.74 -16.65
N ALA A 208 9.52 0.16 -16.65
CA ALA A 208 9.33 -1.25 -16.98
C ALA A 208 9.86 -1.51 -18.40
N PRO A 209 10.47 -2.66 -18.72
CA PRO A 209 11.06 -2.89 -20.04
C PRO A 209 10.01 -3.23 -21.11
N GLY A 210 10.38 -3.03 -22.38
CA GLY A 210 9.56 -3.40 -23.54
C GLY A 210 8.66 -2.28 -24.05
N GLU A 211 8.07 -2.50 -25.22
CA GLU A 211 7.26 -1.51 -25.95
C GLU A 211 5.82 -1.51 -25.46
N ARG A 212 5.27 -2.67 -25.05
CA ARG A 212 3.93 -2.77 -24.50
C ARG A 212 3.98 -3.18 -23.03
N VAL A 213 3.46 -2.32 -22.16
CA VAL A 213 3.42 -2.54 -20.70
C VAL A 213 1.97 -2.53 -20.23
N VAL A 214 1.59 -3.50 -19.40
CA VAL A 214 0.33 -3.47 -18.64
C VAL A 214 0.66 -3.26 -17.16
N ALA A 215 0.14 -2.19 -16.56
CA ALA A 215 0.24 -1.90 -15.14
C ALA A 215 -1.08 -2.22 -14.45
N VAL A 216 -1.04 -3.05 -13.41
CA VAL A 216 -2.21 -3.42 -12.61
C VAL A 216 -2.08 -2.79 -11.24
N VAL A 217 -2.99 -1.87 -10.93
CA VAL A 217 -2.94 -1.00 -9.74
C VAL A 217 -4.33 -0.84 -9.14
N GLY A 218 -4.42 -0.42 -7.89
CA GLY A 218 -5.66 0.00 -7.27
C GLY A 218 -6.23 1.24 -7.98
N ALA A 219 -7.55 1.29 -8.17
CA ALA A 219 -8.21 2.38 -8.90
C ALA A 219 -7.87 3.77 -8.33
N GLY A 220 -7.76 3.90 -7.00
CA GLY A 220 -7.39 5.16 -6.34
C GLY A 220 -5.99 5.69 -6.66
N HIS A 221 -5.08 4.85 -7.17
CA HIS A 221 -3.74 5.27 -7.59
C HIS A 221 -3.70 5.74 -9.05
N VAL A 222 -4.69 5.39 -9.87
CA VAL A 222 -4.70 5.70 -11.32
C VAL A 222 -4.59 7.21 -11.61
N PRO A 223 -5.33 8.11 -10.93
CA PRO A 223 -5.21 9.55 -11.20
C PRO A 223 -3.82 10.10 -10.88
N GLY A 224 -3.23 9.67 -9.76
CA GLY A 224 -1.90 10.10 -9.34
C GLY A 224 -0.80 9.55 -10.25
N ILE A 225 -0.86 8.27 -10.61
CA ILE A 225 0.08 7.66 -11.56
C ILE A 225 0.03 8.39 -12.89
N THR A 226 -1.18 8.63 -13.41
CA THR A 226 -1.39 9.36 -14.68
C THR A 226 -0.74 10.74 -14.66
N ARG A 227 -0.88 11.46 -13.54
CA ARG A 227 -0.26 12.78 -13.35
C ARG A 227 1.27 12.74 -13.36
N TYR A 228 1.86 11.71 -12.75
CA TYR A 228 3.31 11.61 -12.55
C TYR A 228 4.04 10.80 -13.62
N LEU A 229 3.32 10.17 -14.56
CA LEU A 229 3.90 9.24 -15.54
C LEU A 229 5.00 9.87 -16.40
N ASP A 230 4.88 11.18 -16.68
CA ASP A 230 5.82 11.96 -17.49
C ASP A 230 6.95 12.60 -16.68
N GLU A 231 6.89 12.53 -15.35
CA GLU A 231 7.86 13.18 -14.49
C GLU A 231 9.08 12.28 -14.25
N LYS A 232 10.28 12.88 -14.34
CA LYS A 232 11.51 12.21 -13.88
C LYS A 232 11.61 12.35 -12.37
N ILE A 233 11.27 11.27 -11.67
CA ILE A 233 11.22 11.23 -10.21
C ILE A 233 12.46 10.52 -9.68
N ASP A 234 13.17 11.15 -8.75
CA ASP A 234 14.21 10.48 -7.97
C ASP A 234 13.56 9.59 -6.90
N LEU A 235 13.78 8.28 -7.02
CA LEU A 235 13.21 7.28 -6.11
C LEU A 235 14.02 7.12 -4.82
N ALA A 236 15.30 7.52 -4.79
CA ALA A 236 16.16 7.28 -3.62
C ALA A 236 15.61 7.90 -2.31
N PRO A 237 15.03 9.12 -2.32
CA PRO A 237 14.38 9.69 -1.14
C PRO A 237 13.11 8.95 -0.72
N LEU A 238 12.43 8.27 -1.65
CA LEU A 238 11.20 7.51 -1.39
C LEU A 238 11.51 6.12 -0.83
N GLU A 239 12.69 5.57 -1.09
CA GLU A 239 13.17 4.26 -0.60
C GLU A 239 13.82 4.33 0.80
N THR A 240 13.86 5.49 1.42
CA THR A 240 14.44 5.66 2.76
C THR A 240 13.41 6.19 3.75
N VAL A 241 13.65 5.96 5.04
CA VAL A 241 12.84 6.58 6.11
C VAL A 241 13.53 7.89 6.51
N PRO A 242 12.85 9.05 6.43
CA PRO A 242 13.46 10.31 6.78
C PRO A 242 13.84 10.32 8.27
N PRO A 243 14.94 10.99 8.64
CA PRO A 243 15.36 11.05 10.03
C PRO A 243 14.29 11.75 10.88
N PRO A 244 14.12 11.37 12.16
CA PRO A 244 13.18 12.03 13.04
C PRO A 244 13.54 13.52 13.19
N SER A 245 12.51 14.36 13.34
CA SER A 245 12.66 15.80 13.53
C SER A 245 13.67 16.13 14.64
N VAL A 246 14.56 17.08 14.38
CA VAL A 246 15.63 17.51 15.29
C VAL A 246 15.06 17.98 16.64
N TRP A 247 13.84 18.50 16.64
CA TRP A 247 13.09 18.90 17.83
C TRP A 247 12.90 17.76 18.83
N GLY A 248 12.76 16.51 18.38
CA GLY A 248 12.69 15.35 19.27
C GLY A 248 14.00 15.12 20.03
N LYS A 249 15.15 15.39 19.40
CA LYS A 249 16.47 15.35 20.06
C LYS A 249 16.64 16.53 21.02
N ILE A 250 16.19 17.72 20.62
CA ILE A 250 16.24 18.93 21.44
C ILE A 250 15.39 18.79 22.70
N LEU A 251 14.16 18.27 22.64
CA LEU A 251 13.36 18.05 23.85
C LEU A 251 13.98 16.97 24.74
N LYS A 252 14.45 15.86 24.16
CA LYS A 252 15.04 14.74 24.90
C LYS A 252 16.24 15.15 25.75
N TRP A 253 17.09 16.06 25.24
CA TRP A 253 18.30 16.50 25.94
C TRP A 253 18.16 17.88 26.59
N GLY A 254 17.39 18.77 25.97
CA GLY A 254 17.18 20.13 26.43
C GLY A 254 16.37 20.22 27.72
N ILE A 255 15.36 19.36 27.92
CA ILE A 255 14.60 19.32 29.19
C ILE A 255 15.50 18.90 30.36
N PRO A 256 16.26 17.78 30.30
CA PRO A 256 17.23 17.43 31.35
C PRO A 256 18.28 18.51 31.60
N LEU A 257 18.82 19.14 30.54
CA LEU A 257 19.80 20.22 30.66
C LEU A 257 19.21 21.47 31.32
N ALA A 258 17.98 21.84 30.98
CA ALA A 258 17.27 22.96 31.60
C ALA A 258 16.97 22.69 33.08
N ILE A 259 16.53 21.46 33.43
CA ILE A 259 16.33 21.05 34.82
C ILE A 259 17.66 21.12 35.60
N LEU A 260 18.74 20.60 35.02
CA LEU A 260 20.07 20.65 35.64
C LEU A 260 20.55 22.10 35.86
N ALA A 261 20.37 22.98 34.87
CA ALA A 261 20.71 24.39 34.97
C ALA A 261 19.91 25.11 36.07
N LEU A 262 18.61 24.81 36.19
CA LEU A 262 17.76 25.35 37.25
C LEU A 262 18.20 24.86 38.65
N MET A 263 18.59 23.59 38.77
CA MET A 263 19.11 23.06 40.05
C MET A 263 20.43 23.72 40.44
N ILE A 264 21.34 23.97 39.48
CA ILE A 264 22.60 24.67 39.74
C ILE A 264 22.34 26.13 40.14
N TYR A 265 21.47 26.83 39.42
CA TYR A 265 21.12 28.21 39.72
C TYR A 265 20.45 28.35 41.09
N GLY A 266 19.56 27.43 41.46
CA GLY A 266 18.91 27.44 42.77
C GLY A 266 19.82 27.05 43.94
N ALA A 267 21.01 26.48 43.67
CA ALA A 267 22.01 26.11 44.67
C ALA A 267 23.12 27.17 44.84
N MET A 268 23.14 28.20 43.99
CA MET A 268 23.99 29.39 44.09
C MET A 268 23.29 30.51 44.86
#